data_AF-A0A2R7KGX1-F1
#
_entry.id   AF-A0A2R7KGX1-F1
#
_cell.length_a   1.000
_cell.length_b   1.000
_cell.length_c   1.000
_cell.angle_alpha   90.00
_cell.angle_beta   90.00
_cell.angle_gamma   90.00
#
_symmetry.space_group_name_H-M   'P 1'
#
loop_
_entity.id
_entity.type
_entity.pdbx_description
1 polymer ?
#
loop_
_entity_poly.entity_id
_entity_poly.type
_entity_poly.pdbx_seq_one_letter_code
_entity_poly.pdbx_strand_id
1 'polypeptide(L)'
;MTTKLQRSKRRLLFGFGISLLILIGSSILSYYSIMQLLDSQNWVSHTAQVESGLQNMVSRMKDAETGQRGFLLSGEDVFLEPYTNAEEDVRIILNELQLLTSDNQQQQNDFPLMEKMVREKFSVIEKTITDRKRGIPPSVNTLYRGKSIMDSIRVLTKTMVAREKKLMINRDAKMNMFVRYTPIVIGIAALISLLITLIFYFKIDSEVKASFQLQLALEEQQRKTERQIEVIGNVAEKIAGGDYKVRIQESDLE
;
A
#
# COMPACT_ATOMS: atom_id res chain seq x y z
N MET A 1 26.99 -43.09 -12.58
CA MET A 1 26.80 -42.27 -11.35
C MET A 1 26.57 -40.78 -11.65
N THR A 2 27.32 -40.19 -12.59
CA THR A 2 27.24 -38.75 -12.96
C THR A 2 25.87 -38.27 -13.47
N THR A 3 25.13 -39.11 -14.19
CA THR A 3 23.82 -38.76 -14.78
C THR A 3 22.66 -38.68 -13.78
N LYS A 4 22.67 -39.48 -12.70
CA LYS A 4 21.66 -39.38 -11.62
C LYS A 4 21.85 -38.07 -10.84
N LEU A 5 23.09 -37.77 -10.42
CA LEU A 5 23.41 -36.54 -9.69
C LEU A 5 23.08 -35.26 -10.48
N GLN A 6 23.33 -35.26 -11.81
CA GLN A 6 22.93 -34.15 -12.68
C GLN A 6 21.42 -34.00 -12.82
N ARG A 7 20.64 -35.10 -12.89
CA ARG A 7 19.17 -35.04 -12.94
C ARG A 7 18.58 -34.51 -11.63
N SER A 8 19.14 -34.89 -10.48
CA SER A 8 18.71 -34.42 -9.16
C SER A 8 18.98 -32.92 -8.99
N LYS A 9 20.19 -32.44 -9.39
CA LYS A 9 20.52 -31.00 -9.43
C LYS A 9 19.59 -30.20 -10.35
N ARG A 10 19.24 -30.72 -11.54
CA ARG A 10 18.33 -30.03 -12.47
C ARG A 10 16.91 -29.90 -11.91
N ARG A 11 16.39 -30.95 -11.26
CA ARG A 11 15.08 -30.91 -10.58
C ARG A 11 15.05 -29.91 -9.43
N LEU A 12 16.17 -29.79 -8.72
CA LEU A 12 16.41 -28.82 -7.65
C LEU A 12 16.37 -27.37 -8.13
N LEU A 13 17.12 -27.07 -9.19
CA LEU A 13 17.14 -25.75 -9.83
C LEU A 13 15.75 -25.37 -10.35
N PHE A 14 14.98 -26.33 -10.84
CA PHE A 14 13.59 -26.12 -11.24
C PHE A 14 12.68 -25.81 -10.03
N GLY A 15 12.73 -26.60 -8.97
CA GLY A 15 11.91 -26.37 -7.76
C GLY A 15 12.23 -25.03 -7.10
N PHE A 16 13.51 -24.73 -6.93
CA PHE A 16 13.98 -23.44 -6.39
C PHE A 16 13.63 -22.28 -7.33
N GLY A 17 13.78 -22.46 -8.64
CA GLY A 17 13.39 -21.47 -9.64
C GLY A 17 11.89 -21.16 -9.60
N ILE A 18 11.03 -22.17 -9.43
CA ILE A 18 9.58 -22.00 -9.27
C ILE A 18 9.26 -21.25 -7.98
N SER A 19 9.84 -21.65 -6.85
CA SER A 19 9.67 -20.96 -5.57
C SER A 19 10.11 -19.49 -5.63
N LEU A 20 11.22 -19.22 -6.30
CA LEU A 20 11.74 -17.87 -6.52
C LEU A 20 10.82 -17.05 -7.43
N LEU A 21 10.30 -17.64 -8.50
CA LEU A 21 9.34 -16.98 -9.38
C LEU A 21 8.03 -16.63 -8.65
N ILE A 22 7.53 -17.55 -7.80
CA ILE A 22 6.36 -17.29 -6.96
C ILE A 22 6.63 -16.14 -6.00
N LEU A 23 7.81 -16.12 -5.35
CA LEU A 23 8.20 -15.04 -4.45
C LEU A 23 8.29 -13.70 -5.18
N ILE A 24 8.97 -13.65 -6.33
CA ILE A 24 9.08 -12.42 -7.14
C ILE A 24 7.70 -11.94 -7.58
N GLY A 25 6.85 -12.83 -8.08
CA GLY A 25 5.48 -12.50 -8.47
C GLY A 25 4.66 -11.96 -7.29
N SER A 26 4.78 -12.58 -6.11
CA SER A 26 4.12 -12.12 -4.88
C SER A 26 4.63 -10.75 -4.42
N SER A 27 5.93 -10.48 -4.54
CA SER A 27 6.52 -9.18 -4.22
C SER A 27 6.04 -8.08 -5.15
N ILE A 28 5.90 -8.37 -6.45
CA ILE A 28 5.34 -7.43 -7.44
C ILE A 28 3.88 -7.12 -7.11
N LEU A 29 3.06 -8.13 -6.83
CA LEU A 29 1.67 -7.94 -6.41
C LEU A 29 1.56 -7.13 -5.11
N SER A 30 2.45 -7.40 -4.14
CA SER A 30 2.54 -6.65 -2.89
C SER A 30 2.84 -5.19 -3.14
N TYR A 31 3.82 -4.90 -3.99
CA TYR A 31 4.19 -3.54 -4.37
C TYR A 31 3.00 -2.77 -4.95
N TYR A 32 2.27 -3.35 -5.90
CA TYR A 32 1.06 -2.71 -6.45
C TYR A 32 -0.02 -2.48 -5.39
N SER A 33 -0.27 -3.45 -4.51
CA SER A 33 -1.26 -3.30 -3.44
C SER A 33 -0.88 -2.19 -2.44
N ILE A 34 0.40 -2.05 -2.11
CA ILE A 34 0.90 -1.01 -1.22
C ILE A 34 0.76 0.37 -1.89
N MET A 35 1.14 0.50 -3.15
CA MET A 35 0.96 1.76 -3.89
C MET A 35 -0.51 2.17 -3.93
N GLN A 36 -1.43 1.23 -4.16
CA GLN A 36 -2.86 1.51 -4.17
C GLN A 36 -3.40 1.97 -2.81
N LEU A 37 -2.86 1.41 -1.71
CA LEU A 37 -3.18 1.83 -0.36
C LEU A 37 -2.69 3.25 -0.08
N LEU A 38 -1.47 3.58 -0.50
CA LEU A 38 -0.91 4.94 -0.37
C LEU A 38 -1.73 5.95 -1.17
N ASP A 39 -2.15 5.61 -2.38
CA ASP A 39 -3.02 6.49 -3.19
C ASP A 39 -4.38 6.72 -2.52
N SER A 40 -5.01 5.68 -1.96
CA SER A 40 -6.26 5.84 -1.19
C SER A 40 -6.06 6.75 0.02
N GLN A 41 -4.97 6.59 0.78
CA GLN A 41 -4.65 7.50 1.89
C GLN A 41 -4.45 8.95 1.42
N ASN A 42 -3.76 9.15 0.29
CA ASN A 42 -3.59 10.48 -0.30
C ASN A 42 -4.94 11.10 -0.67
N TRP A 43 -5.88 10.32 -1.22
CA TRP A 43 -7.23 10.79 -1.52
C TRP A 43 -8.05 11.13 -0.27
N VAL A 44 -7.95 10.34 0.79
CA VAL A 44 -8.59 10.64 2.08
C VAL A 44 -8.05 11.96 2.64
N SER A 45 -6.73 12.13 2.64
CA SER A 45 -6.07 13.38 3.06
C SER A 45 -6.52 14.56 2.20
N HIS A 46 -6.58 14.38 0.88
CA HIS A 46 -7.05 15.40 -0.05
C HIS A 46 -8.49 15.84 0.24
N THR A 47 -9.41 14.89 0.38
CA THR A 47 -10.81 15.17 0.75
C THR A 47 -10.91 15.91 2.08
N ALA A 48 -10.09 15.54 3.07
CA ALA A 48 -10.04 16.24 4.36
C ALA A 48 -9.50 17.69 4.23
N GLN A 49 -8.51 17.92 3.37
CA GLN A 49 -7.99 19.26 3.08
C GLN A 49 -9.06 20.16 2.44
N VAL A 50 -9.79 19.64 1.44
CA VAL A 50 -10.89 20.38 0.79
C VAL A 50 -12.01 20.68 1.79
N GLU A 51 -12.42 19.70 2.61
CA GLU A 51 -13.43 19.90 3.64
C GLU A 51 -12.99 20.94 4.68
N SER A 52 -11.74 20.87 5.13
CA SER A 52 -11.16 21.83 6.08
C SER A 52 -11.11 23.24 5.50
N GLY A 53 -10.65 23.42 4.26
CA GLY A 53 -10.62 24.72 3.60
C GLY A 53 -12.02 25.33 3.44
N LEU A 54 -13.01 24.54 3.04
CA LEU A 54 -14.40 24.98 2.94
C LEU A 54 -14.99 25.38 4.31
N GLN A 55 -14.67 24.65 5.38
CA GLN A 55 -15.10 24.99 6.73
C GLN A 55 -14.39 26.24 7.26
N ASN A 56 -13.11 26.41 6.97
CA ASN A 56 -12.32 27.58 7.33
C ASN A 56 -12.89 28.84 6.64
N MET A 57 -13.21 28.77 5.35
CA MET A 57 -13.89 29.83 4.61
C MET A 57 -15.18 30.27 5.33
N VAL A 58 -16.05 29.32 5.68
CA VAL A 58 -17.29 29.59 6.42
C VAL A 58 -17.00 30.17 7.80
N SER A 59 -15.93 29.76 8.47
CA SER A 59 -15.50 30.30 9.77
C SER A 59 -15.09 31.77 9.66
N ARG A 60 -14.23 32.13 8.71
CA ARG A 60 -13.81 33.52 8.48
C ARG A 60 -14.98 34.43 8.17
N MET A 61 -15.94 33.95 7.40
CA MET A 61 -17.18 34.68 7.16
C MET A 61 -18.03 34.88 8.43
N LYS A 62 -18.08 33.90 9.33
CA LYS A 62 -18.76 34.06 10.63
C LYS A 62 -18.05 35.05 11.53
N ASP A 63 -16.72 35.07 11.53
CA ASP A 63 -15.92 36.02 12.31
C ASP A 63 -16.22 37.45 11.84
N ALA A 64 -16.25 37.68 10.52
CA ALA A 64 -16.67 38.95 9.92
C ALA A 64 -18.11 39.36 10.31
N GLU A 65 -19.07 38.42 10.25
CA GLU A 65 -20.45 38.67 10.70
C GLU A 65 -20.51 39.00 12.21
N THR A 66 -19.68 38.34 13.02
CA THR A 66 -19.64 38.54 14.46
C THR A 66 -19.08 39.92 14.79
N GLY A 67 -17.99 40.31 14.14
CA GLY A 67 -17.42 41.65 14.29
C GLY A 67 -18.36 42.75 13.83
N GLN A 68 -19.00 42.57 12.68
CA GLN A 68 -20.07 43.46 12.19
C GLN A 68 -21.16 43.63 13.25
N ARG A 69 -21.69 42.54 13.82
CA ARG A 69 -22.76 42.62 14.82
C ARG A 69 -22.30 43.31 16.09
N GLY A 70 -21.08 43.04 16.55
CA GLY A 70 -20.47 43.75 17.69
C GLY A 70 -20.46 45.26 17.46
N PHE A 71 -19.95 45.69 16.30
CA PHE A 71 -19.92 47.10 15.91
C PHE A 71 -21.31 47.73 15.77
N LEU A 72 -22.27 47.01 15.16
CA LEU A 72 -23.64 47.50 15.03
C LEU A 72 -24.32 47.72 16.40
N LEU A 73 -23.98 46.90 17.40
CA LEU A 73 -24.52 46.99 18.75
C LEU A 73 -23.84 48.06 19.60
N SER A 74 -22.50 48.10 19.62
CA SER A 74 -21.73 48.98 20.50
C SER A 74 -21.38 50.34 19.86
N GLY A 75 -21.16 50.37 18.54
CA GLY A 75 -20.55 51.51 17.84
C GLY A 75 -19.03 51.59 17.97
N GLU A 76 -18.39 50.64 18.65
CA GLU A 76 -16.95 50.65 18.93
C GLU A 76 -16.16 49.95 17.82
N ASP A 77 -15.19 50.65 17.22
CA ASP A 77 -14.39 50.13 16.08
C ASP A 77 -13.56 48.88 16.43
N VAL A 78 -13.27 48.63 17.72
CA VAL A 78 -12.56 47.41 18.18
C VAL A 78 -13.25 46.12 17.75
N PHE A 79 -14.58 46.13 17.62
CA PHE A 79 -15.32 44.95 17.15
C PHE A 79 -15.13 44.69 15.65
N LEU A 80 -14.54 45.61 14.88
CA LEU A 80 -14.27 45.41 13.47
C LEU A 80 -12.95 44.66 13.20
N GLU A 81 -12.12 44.40 14.22
CA GLU A 81 -10.88 43.62 14.07
C GLU A 81 -11.08 42.28 13.32
N PRO A 82 -12.11 41.45 13.62
CA PRO A 82 -12.35 40.20 12.90
C PRO A 82 -12.86 40.39 11.46
N TYR A 83 -13.27 41.60 11.07
CA TYR A 83 -13.73 41.92 9.72
C TYR A 83 -12.59 42.41 8.81
N THR A 84 -11.63 43.16 9.36
CA THR A 84 -10.63 43.95 8.60
C THR A 84 -9.85 43.16 7.53
N ASN A 85 -9.62 41.86 7.73
CA ASN A 85 -8.93 41.00 6.75
C ASN A 85 -9.76 39.81 6.25
N ALA A 86 -11.00 39.66 6.72
CA ALA A 86 -11.78 38.45 6.45
C ALA A 86 -12.11 38.27 4.96
N GLU A 87 -12.27 39.35 4.20
CA GLU A 87 -12.52 39.27 2.76
C GLU A 87 -11.31 38.76 1.98
N GLU A 88 -10.11 39.25 2.30
CA GLU A 88 -8.87 38.77 1.70
C GLU A 88 -8.61 37.31 2.07
N ASP A 89 -8.74 36.97 3.37
CA ASP A 89 -8.54 35.60 3.84
C ASP A 89 -9.47 34.61 3.13
N VAL A 90 -10.75 34.97 2.97
CA VAL A 90 -11.73 34.14 2.25
C VAL A 90 -11.38 34.01 0.77
N ARG A 91 -10.91 35.08 0.13
CA ARG A 91 -10.46 35.04 -1.27
C ARG A 91 -9.25 34.12 -1.45
N ILE A 92 -8.26 34.19 -0.57
CA ILE A 92 -7.09 33.30 -0.61
C ILE A 92 -7.53 31.84 -0.47
N ILE A 93 -8.39 31.54 0.51
CA ILE A 93 -8.92 30.19 0.73
C ILE A 93 -9.69 29.69 -0.51
N LEU A 94 -10.49 30.53 -1.15
CA LEU A 94 -11.21 30.16 -2.37
C LEU A 94 -10.27 29.81 -3.53
N ASN A 95 -9.20 30.58 -3.73
CA ASN A 95 -8.21 30.31 -4.76
C ASN A 95 -7.47 28.98 -4.51
N GLU A 96 -7.09 28.72 -3.25
CA GLU A 96 -6.46 27.45 -2.84
C GLU A 96 -7.40 26.26 -3.07
N LEU A 97 -8.68 26.39 -2.68
CA LEU A 97 -9.69 25.36 -2.90
C LEU A 97 -9.94 25.10 -4.40
N GLN A 98 -9.89 26.13 -5.23
CA GLN A 98 -10.07 26.00 -6.67
C GLN A 98 -8.90 25.23 -7.29
N LEU A 99 -7.67 25.48 -6.85
CA LEU A 99 -6.48 24.72 -7.28
C LEU A 99 -6.53 23.27 -6.81
N LEU A 100 -6.89 23.05 -5.54
CA LEU A 100 -7.01 21.71 -4.96
C LEU A 100 -8.04 20.86 -5.70
N THR A 101 -9.17 21.45 -6.12
CA THR A 101 -10.26 20.72 -6.78
C THR A 101 -10.23 20.82 -8.31
N SER A 102 -9.05 21.07 -8.89
CA SER A 102 -8.87 21.24 -10.35
C SER A 102 -9.22 19.98 -11.16
N ASP A 103 -9.19 18.80 -10.54
CA ASP A 103 -9.56 17.52 -11.12
C ASP A 103 -11.09 17.28 -11.16
N ASN A 104 -11.89 18.16 -10.55
CA ASN A 104 -13.33 17.98 -10.40
C ASN A 104 -14.14 19.12 -11.04
N GLN A 105 -14.58 18.89 -12.28
CA GLN A 105 -15.36 19.87 -13.05
C GLN A 105 -16.62 20.38 -12.33
N GLN A 106 -17.28 19.53 -11.54
CA GLN A 106 -18.47 19.96 -10.80
C GLN A 106 -18.13 20.91 -9.64
N GLN A 107 -16.99 20.72 -8.97
CA GLN A 107 -16.50 21.69 -7.98
C GLN A 107 -16.10 23.00 -8.67
N GLN A 108 -15.40 22.91 -9.81
CA GLN A 108 -15.00 24.08 -10.61
C GLN A 108 -16.19 24.96 -11.02
N ASN A 109 -17.32 24.35 -11.37
CA ASN A 109 -18.53 25.07 -11.74
C ASN A 109 -19.20 25.80 -10.55
N ASP A 110 -18.92 25.41 -9.31
CA ASP A 110 -19.52 26.02 -8.11
C ASP A 110 -18.75 27.26 -7.64
N PHE A 111 -17.45 27.39 -7.95
CA PHE A 111 -16.62 28.54 -7.51
C PHE A 111 -17.12 29.91 -8.00
N PRO A 112 -17.51 30.10 -9.28
CA PRO A 112 -18.03 31.40 -9.72
C PRO A 112 -19.27 31.85 -8.94
N LEU A 113 -20.13 30.89 -8.59
CA LEU A 113 -21.32 31.16 -7.77
C LEU A 113 -20.92 31.47 -6.32
N MET A 114 -20.03 30.67 -5.74
CA MET A 114 -19.53 30.87 -4.38
C MET A 114 -18.88 32.26 -4.22
N GLU A 115 -17.96 32.61 -5.13
CA GLU A 115 -17.30 33.91 -5.15
C GLU A 115 -18.28 35.07 -5.24
N LYS A 116 -19.29 34.96 -6.11
CA LYS A 116 -20.33 35.99 -6.24
C LYS A 116 -21.07 36.17 -4.92
N MET A 117 -21.44 35.09 -4.24
CA MET A 117 -22.16 35.14 -2.97
C MET A 117 -21.29 35.69 -1.84
N VAL A 118 -19.99 35.34 -1.82
CA VAL A 118 -19.01 35.89 -0.88
C VAL A 118 -18.86 37.39 -1.07
N ARG A 119 -18.64 37.87 -2.30
CA ARG A 119 -18.55 39.30 -2.60
C ARG A 119 -19.83 40.05 -2.22
N GLU A 120 -20.99 39.48 -2.55
CA GLU A 120 -22.28 40.07 -2.17
C GLU A 120 -22.44 40.16 -0.65
N LYS A 121 -21.96 39.15 0.08
CA LYS A 121 -22.00 39.13 1.54
C LYS A 121 -21.12 40.22 2.15
N PHE A 122 -19.87 40.35 1.70
CA PHE A 122 -18.96 41.39 2.18
C PHE A 122 -19.49 42.80 1.85
N SER A 123 -20.06 43.00 0.66
CA SER A 123 -20.72 44.26 0.31
C SER A 123 -21.90 44.61 1.24
N VAL A 124 -22.70 43.61 1.67
CA VAL A 124 -23.75 43.83 2.67
C VAL A 124 -23.17 44.22 4.03
N ILE A 125 -22.08 43.57 4.47
CA ILE A 125 -21.41 43.89 5.73
C ILE A 125 -20.87 45.33 5.68
N GLU A 126 -20.09 45.67 4.66
CA GLU A 126 -19.49 46.98 4.46
C GLU A 126 -20.55 48.09 4.45
N LYS A 127 -21.66 47.87 3.72
CA LYS A 127 -22.77 48.81 3.68
C LYS A 127 -23.34 49.06 5.09
N THR A 128 -23.60 48.01 5.87
CA THR A 128 -24.16 48.16 7.22
C THR A 128 -23.21 48.86 8.19
N ILE A 129 -21.89 48.62 8.07
CA ILE A 129 -20.87 49.32 8.85
C ILE A 129 -20.88 50.81 8.48
N THR A 130 -20.88 51.12 7.19
CA THR A 130 -20.90 52.50 6.68
C THR A 130 -22.15 53.26 7.09
N ASP A 131 -23.33 52.63 6.98
CA ASP A 131 -24.60 53.20 7.42
C ASP A 131 -24.57 53.50 8.92
N ARG A 132 -24.07 52.57 9.75
CA ARG A 132 -23.93 52.76 11.18
C ARG A 132 -22.96 53.90 11.53
N LYS A 133 -21.82 54.03 10.82
CA LYS A 133 -20.87 55.15 10.99
C LYS A 133 -21.50 56.52 10.64
N ARG A 134 -22.50 56.54 9.76
CA ARG A 134 -23.29 57.74 9.40
C ARG A 134 -24.46 58.01 10.35
N GLY A 135 -24.64 57.20 11.40
CA GLY A 135 -25.78 57.30 12.32
C GLY A 135 -27.08 56.73 11.75
N ILE A 136 -27.03 56.03 10.61
CA ILE A 136 -28.19 55.40 9.98
C ILE A 136 -28.33 53.98 10.58
N PRO A 137 -29.46 53.64 11.21
CA PRO A 137 -29.66 52.29 11.71
C PRO A 137 -29.77 51.29 10.55
N PRO A 138 -29.20 50.08 10.66
CA PRO A 138 -29.28 49.09 9.61
C PRO A 138 -30.75 48.66 9.39
N SER A 139 -31.18 48.67 8.13
CA SER A 139 -32.51 48.16 7.77
C SER A 139 -32.60 46.66 8.04
N VAL A 140 -33.72 46.24 8.66
CA VAL A 140 -34.06 44.83 8.89
C VAL A 140 -33.99 44.02 7.59
N ASN A 141 -34.39 44.60 6.46
CA ASN A 141 -34.32 43.93 5.15
C ASN A 141 -32.87 43.66 4.71
N THR A 142 -31.94 44.58 4.98
CA THR A 142 -30.51 44.39 4.69
C THR A 142 -29.93 43.26 5.54
N LEU A 143 -30.33 43.16 6.82
CA LEU A 143 -29.92 42.08 7.70
C LEU A 143 -30.47 40.72 7.24
N TYR A 144 -31.75 40.66 6.84
CA TYR A 144 -32.34 39.46 6.25
C TYR A 144 -31.64 39.02 4.96
N ARG A 145 -31.31 39.96 4.07
CA ARG A 145 -30.52 39.67 2.87
C ARG A 145 -29.16 39.09 3.22
N GLY A 146 -28.45 39.70 4.18
CA GLY A 146 -27.17 39.19 4.66
C GLY A 146 -27.27 37.76 5.22
N LYS A 147 -28.34 37.45 5.97
CA LYS A 147 -28.61 36.09 6.47
C LYS A 147 -28.87 35.11 5.32
N SER A 148 -29.71 35.48 4.35
CA SER A 148 -30.07 34.62 3.22
C SER A 148 -28.86 34.24 2.37
N ILE A 149 -27.94 35.19 2.14
CA ILE A 149 -26.69 34.92 1.42
C ILE A 149 -25.83 33.93 2.22
N MET A 150 -25.66 34.14 3.53
CA MET A 150 -24.85 33.25 4.37
C MET A 150 -25.44 31.83 4.46
N ASP A 151 -26.77 31.70 4.55
CA ASP A 151 -27.43 30.40 4.53
C ASP A 151 -27.21 29.68 3.20
N SER A 152 -27.26 30.42 2.08
CA SER A 152 -27.00 29.88 0.75
C SER A 152 -25.55 29.44 0.59
N ILE A 153 -24.58 30.21 1.13
CA ILE A 153 -23.15 29.82 1.18
C ILE A 153 -22.99 28.51 1.96
N ARG A 154 -23.59 28.40 3.15
CA ARG A 154 -23.54 27.16 3.96
C ARG A 154 -24.13 25.96 3.22
N VAL A 155 -25.20 26.15 2.45
CA VAL A 155 -25.80 25.09 1.63
C VAL A 155 -24.84 24.66 0.52
N LEU A 156 -24.27 25.62 -0.23
CA LEU A 156 -23.32 25.31 -1.30
C LEU A 156 -22.07 24.59 -0.75
N THR A 157 -21.50 25.08 0.36
CA THR A 157 -20.39 24.41 1.06
C THR A 157 -20.73 22.97 1.43
N LYS A 158 -21.93 22.71 1.99
CA LYS A 158 -22.36 21.33 2.30
C LYS A 158 -22.45 20.46 1.05
N THR A 159 -22.96 21.00 -0.05
CA THR A 159 -23.01 20.28 -1.34
C THR A 159 -21.61 19.95 -1.85
N MET A 160 -20.67 20.91 -1.80
CA MET A 160 -19.28 20.70 -2.20
C MET A 160 -18.59 19.62 -1.35
N VAL A 161 -18.78 19.66 -0.02
CA VAL A 161 -18.25 18.63 0.91
C VAL A 161 -18.87 17.25 0.63
N ALA A 162 -20.19 17.18 0.42
CA ALA A 162 -20.86 15.92 0.12
C ALA A 162 -20.38 15.32 -1.21
N ARG A 163 -20.11 16.16 -2.20
CA ARG A 163 -19.55 15.73 -3.49
C ARG A 163 -18.15 15.15 -3.32
N GLU A 164 -17.31 15.79 -2.51
CA GLU A 164 -15.95 15.32 -2.23
C GLU A 164 -15.95 13.97 -1.50
N LYS A 165 -16.79 13.83 -0.46
CA LYS A 165 -16.98 12.54 0.24
C LYS A 165 -17.48 11.44 -0.68
N LYS A 166 -18.40 11.76 -1.60
CA LYS A 166 -18.90 10.79 -2.59
C LYS A 166 -17.79 10.38 -3.57
N LEU A 167 -16.96 11.31 -4.00
CA LEU A 167 -15.82 11.04 -4.89
C LEU A 167 -14.79 10.13 -4.20
N MET A 168 -14.46 10.41 -2.93
CA MET A 168 -13.61 9.56 -2.09
C MET A 168 -14.16 8.14 -1.98
N ILE A 169 -15.43 7.98 -1.61
CA ILE A 169 -16.08 6.65 -1.49
C ILE A 169 -16.03 5.88 -2.82
N ASN A 170 -16.26 6.56 -3.95
CA ASN A 170 -16.18 5.92 -5.26
C ASN A 170 -14.75 5.51 -5.64
N ARG A 171 -13.75 6.30 -5.23
CA ARG A 171 -12.32 5.98 -5.42
C ARG A 171 -11.93 4.78 -4.56
N ASP A 172 -12.32 4.75 -3.29
CA ASP A 172 -12.07 3.63 -2.38
C ASP A 172 -12.77 2.34 -2.83
N ALA A 173 -14.02 2.42 -3.28
CA ALA A 173 -14.77 1.25 -3.74
C ALA A 173 -14.11 0.56 -4.94
N LYS A 174 -13.53 1.33 -5.87
CA LYS A 174 -12.74 0.79 -6.99
C LYS A 174 -11.43 0.13 -6.54
N MET A 175 -10.90 0.55 -5.39
CA MET A 175 -9.60 0.12 -4.85
C MET A 175 -9.67 -1.09 -3.90
N ASN A 176 -10.80 -1.27 -3.21
CA ASN A 176 -10.90 -2.15 -2.03
C ASN A 176 -10.67 -3.64 -2.28
N MET A 177 -10.89 -4.14 -3.49
CA MET A 177 -10.69 -5.57 -3.79
C MET A 177 -9.22 -5.99 -3.70
N PHE A 178 -8.29 -5.14 -4.15
CA PHE A 178 -6.87 -5.45 -4.14
C PHE A 178 -6.28 -5.35 -2.73
N VAL A 179 -6.61 -4.28 -2.00
CA VAL A 179 -6.11 -4.05 -0.64
C VAL A 179 -6.53 -5.17 0.33
N ARG A 180 -7.75 -5.71 0.18
CA ARG A 180 -8.28 -6.71 1.13
C ARG A 180 -7.77 -8.12 0.89
N TYR A 181 -7.65 -8.55 -0.36
CA TYR A 181 -7.35 -9.96 -0.69
C TYR A 181 -5.88 -10.23 -1.03
N THR A 182 -5.14 -9.24 -1.52
CA THR A 182 -3.73 -9.41 -1.92
C THR A 182 -2.82 -9.90 -0.78
N PRO A 183 -2.91 -9.37 0.46
CA PRO A 183 -2.10 -9.88 1.58
C PRO A 183 -2.35 -11.35 1.89
N ILE A 184 -3.60 -11.82 1.77
CA ILE A 184 -3.97 -13.22 2.01
C ILE A 184 -3.35 -14.12 0.94
N VAL A 185 -3.47 -13.73 -0.34
CA VAL A 185 -2.89 -14.48 -1.47
C VAL A 185 -1.38 -14.55 -1.36
N ILE A 186 -0.71 -13.45 -0.99
CA ILE A 186 0.74 -13.42 -0.76
C ILE A 186 1.12 -14.34 0.40
N GLY A 187 0.37 -14.31 1.51
CA GLY A 187 0.60 -15.20 2.65
C GLY A 187 0.54 -16.67 2.25
N ILE A 188 -0.47 -17.06 1.47
CA ILE A 188 -0.61 -18.43 0.94
C ILE A 188 0.55 -18.77 -0.01
N ALA A 189 0.91 -17.88 -0.93
CA ALA A 189 2.00 -18.09 -1.88
C ALA A 189 3.36 -18.26 -1.18
N ALA A 190 3.63 -17.47 -0.14
CA ALA A 190 4.83 -17.58 0.69
C ALA A 190 4.87 -18.92 1.44
N LEU A 191 3.74 -19.37 1.98
CA LEU A 191 3.61 -20.66 2.66
C LEU A 191 3.85 -21.84 1.71
N ILE A 192 3.29 -21.78 0.50
CA ILE A 192 3.53 -22.77 -0.55
C ILE A 192 5.01 -22.79 -0.96
N SER A 193 5.61 -21.62 -1.17
CA SER A 193 7.03 -21.50 -1.53
C SER A 193 7.95 -22.08 -0.45
N LEU A 194 7.63 -21.84 0.83
CA LEU A 194 8.32 -22.42 1.98
C LEU A 194 8.19 -23.95 1.99
N LEU A 195 6.98 -24.48 1.82
CA LEU A 195 6.72 -25.93 1.80
C LEU A 195 7.46 -26.63 0.66
N ILE A 196 7.44 -26.05 -0.54
CA ILE A 196 8.19 -26.57 -1.69
C ILE A 196 9.68 -26.61 -1.33
N THR A 197 10.23 -25.52 -0.80
CA THR A 197 11.64 -25.43 -0.41
C THR A 197 12.02 -26.49 0.63
N LEU A 198 11.18 -26.70 1.66
CA LEU A 198 11.39 -27.72 2.69
C LEU A 198 11.33 -29.14 2.11
N ILE A 199 10.31 -29.45 1.29
CA ILE A 199 10.17 -30.77 0.65
C ILE A 199 11.41 -31.09 -0.20
N PHE A 200 11.87 -30.13 -1.00
CA PHE A 200 13.08 -30.30 -1.79
C PHE A 200 14.32 -30.48 -0.91
N TYR A 201 14.48 -29.68 0.15
CA TYR A 201 15.58 -29.81 1.11
C TYR A 201 15.64 -31.21 1.74
N PHE A 202 14.53 -31.70 2.30
CA PHE A 202 14.48 -33.04 2.92
C PHE A 202 14.72 -34.16 1.91
N LYS A 203 14.20 -34.02 0.68
CA LYS A 203 14.41 -35.01 -0.38
C LYS A 203 15.88 -35.13 -0.77
N ILE A 204 16.62 -34.01 -0.79
CA ILE A 204 18.06 -34.00 -1.09
C ILE A 204 18.85 -34.62 0.04
N ASP A 205 18.55 -34.26 1.29
CA ASP A 205 19.24 -34.83 2.44
C ASP A 205 19.10 -36.36 2.44
N SER A 206 17.91 -36.87 2.15
CA SER A 206 17.68 -38.30 1.96
C SER A 206 18.45 -38.89 0.77
N GLU A 207 18.50 -38.21 -0.38
CA GLU A 207 19.16 -38.71 -1.60
C GLU A 207 20.70 -38.71 -1.46
N VAL A 208 21.27 -37.71 -0.79
CA VAL A 208 22.70 -37.63 -0.46
C VAL A 208 23.09 -38.75 0.50
N LYS A 209 22.31 -38.95 1.58
CA LYS A 209 22.54 -40.05 2.53
C LYS A 209 22.46 -41.41 1.84
N ALA A 210 21.46 -41.62 0.98
CA ALA A 210 21.32 -42.86 0.20
C ALA A 210 22.50 -43.08 -0.75
N SER A 211 22.99 -42.01 -1.38
CA SER A 211 24.15 -42.09 -2.28
C SER A 211 25.44 -42.45 -1.54
N PHE A 212 25.63 -41.91 -0.33
CA PHE A 212 26.78 -42.23 0.50
C PHE A 212 26.80 -43.71 0.92
N GLN A 213 25.65 -44.26 1.33
CA GLN A 213 25.53 -45.68 1.68
C GLN A 213 25.80 -46.60 0.48
N LEU A 214 25.32 -46.21 -0.71
CA LEU A 214 25.60 -46.98 -1.93
C LEU A 214 27.10 -46.99 -2.27
N GLN A 215 27.80 -45.89 -2.01
CA GLN A 215 29.23 -45.78 -2.24
C GLN A 215 30.03 -46.67 -1.27
N LEU A 216 29.67 -46.67 0.01
CA LEU A 216 30.27 -47.58 1.01
C LEU A 216 30.04 -49.06 0.66
N ALA A 217 28.83 -49.42 0.22
CA ALA A 217 28.53 -50.79 -0.19
C ALA A 217 29.34 -51.23 -1.43
N LEU A 218 29.58 -50.31 -2.37
CA LEU A 218 30.43 -50.56 -3.54
C LEU A 218 31.90 -50.75 -3.14
N GLU A 219 32.43 -49.93 -2.23
CA GLU A 219 33.80 -50.10 -1.71
C GLU A 219 33.98 -51.40 -0.93
N GLU A 220 32.97 -51.83 -0.17
CA GLU A 220 32.99 -53.13 0.50
C GLU A 220 33.03 -54.27 -0.52
N GLN A 221 32.20 -54.21 -1.56
CA GLN A 221 32.19 -55.21 -2.65
C GLN A 221 33.51 -55.24 -3.43
N GLN A 222 34.12 -54.09 -3.70
CA GLN A 222 35.44 -54.03 -4.33
C GLN A 222 36.49 -54.68 -3.46
N ARG A 223 36.54 -54.37 -2.16
CA ARG A 223 37.48 -55.00 -1.23
C ARG A 223 37.30 -56.51 -1.13
N LYS A 224 36.05 -57.00 -1.15
CA LYS A 224 35.78 -58.45 -1.19
C LYS A 224 36.33 -59.08 -2.46
N THR A 225 36.07 -58.45 -3.61
CA THR A 225 36.57 -58.94 -4.91
C THR A 225 38.10 -58.93 -4.98
N GLU A 226 38.76 -57.88 -4.48
CA GLU A 226 40.22 -57.79 -4.41
C GLU A 226 40.81 -58.88 -3.51
N ARG A 227 40.25 -59.11 -2.32
CA ARG A 227 40.64 -60.21 -1.45
C ARG A 227 40.48 -61.57 -2.12
N GLN A 228 39.37 -61.79 -2.82
CA GLN A 228 39.15 -63.05 -3.55
C GLN A 228 40.20 -63.25 -4.65
N ILE A 229 40.55 -62.20 -5.40
CA ILE A 229 41.61 -62.25 -6.42
C ILE A 229 42.97 -62.54 -5.77
N GLU A 230 43.29 -61.91 -4.63
CA GLU A 230 44.55 -62.14 -3.90
C GLU A 230 44.65 -63.58 -3.38
N VAL A 231 43.58 -64.11 -2.78
CA VAL A 231 43.52 -65.50 -2.31
C VAL A 231 43.67 -66.48 -3.47
N ILE A 232 42.93 -66.27 -4.57
CA ILE A 232 43.04 -67.10 -5.78
C ILE A 232 44.45 -67.01 -6.37
N GLY A 233 45.05 -65.80 -6.43
CA GLY A 233 46.40 -65.56 -6.93
C GLY A 233 47.46 -66.28 -6.10
N ASN A 234 47.41 -66.16 -4.78
CA ASN A 234 48.32 -66.83 -3.84
C ASN A 234 48.22 -68.36 -3.93
N VAL A 235 47.00 -68.91 -4.10
CA VAL A 235 46.81 -70.35 -4.30
C VAL A 235 47.34 -70.81 -5.66
N ALA A 236 47.07 -70.05 -6.72
CA ALA A 236 47.60 -70.34 -8.05
C ALA A 236 49.13 -70.34 -8.08
N GLU A 237 49.77 -69.41 -7.37
CA GLU A 237 51.23 -69.33 -7.23
C GLU A 237 51.79 -70.56 -6.48
N LYS A 238 51.18 -70.97 -5.37
CA LYS A 238 51.56 -72.19 -4.62
C LYS A 238 51.42 -73.46 -5.47
N ILE A 239 50.37 -73.55 -6.28
CA ILE A 239 50.15 -74.67 -7.20
C ILE A 239 51.22 -74.67 -8.31
N ALA A 240 51.53 -73.50 -8.89
CA ALA A 240 52.58 -73.36 -9.90
C ALA A 240 53.98 -73.71 -9.35
N GLY A 241 54.23 -73.45 -8.07
CA GLY A 241 55.44 -73.86 -7.34
C GLY A 241 55.50 -75.35 -6.97
N GLY A 242 54.48 -76.15 -7.31
CA GLY A 242 54.46 -77.60 -7.14
C GLY A 242 53.71 -78.14 -5.92
N ASP A 243 53.04 -77.28 -5.13
CA ASP A 243 52.22 -77.70 -3.99
C ASP A 243 50.74 -77.91 -4.38
N TYR A 244 50.46 -79.08 -4.94
CA TYR A 244 49.12 -79.47 -5.41
C TYR A 244 48.15 -79.87 -4.29
N LYS A 245 48.55 -79.82 -3.00
CA LYS A 245 47.67 -80.14 -1.87
C LYS A 245 46.84 -78.95 -1.39
N VAL A 246 47.17 -77.74 -1.81
CA VAL A 246 46.44 -76.51 -1.46
C VAL A 246 45.11 -76.45 -2.21
N ARG A 247 44.01 -76.21 -1.48
CA ARG A 247 42.66 -76.00 -2.03
C ARG A 247 42.04 -74.76 -1.41
N ILE A 248 41.35 -73.97 -2.21
CA ILE A 248 40.54 -72.85 -1.74
C ILE A 248 39.32 -73.43 -0.99
N GLN A 249 39.14 -73.08 0.27
CA GLN A 249 37.91 -73.38 1.01
C GLN A 249 36.92 -72.22 0.86
N GLU A 250 35.62 -72.49 0.93
CA GLU A 250 34.58 -71.45 0.86
C GLU A 250 34.77 -70.37 1.94
N SER A 251 35.32 -70.76 3.11
CA SER A 251 35.70 -69.86 4.21
C SER A 251 36.83 -68.89 3.88
N ASP A 252 37.64 -69.15 2.84
CA ASP A 252 38.75 -68.30 2.43
C ASP A 252 38.28 -67.16 1.50
N LEU A 253 37.00 -67.19 1.06
CA LEU A 253 36.40 -66.28 0.08
C LEU A 253 35.30 -65.37 0.67
N GLU A 254 34.92 -65.56 1.95
CA GLU A 254 33.95 -64.75 2.72
C GLU A 254 34.60 -63.55 3.45
#